data_AF-A0A7V3NPQ9-F1
#
_entry.id   AF-A0A7V3NPQ9-F1
#
_cell.length_a   1.000
_cell.length_b   1.000
_cell.length_c   1.000
_cell.angle_alpha   90.00
_cell.angle_beta   90.00
_cell.angle_gamma   90.00
#
_symmetry.space_group_name_H-M   'P 1'
#
loop_
_entity.id
_entity.type
_entity.pdbx_description
1 polymer ?
#
loop_
_entity_poly.entity_id
_entity_poly.type
_entity_poly.pdbx_seq_one_letter_code
_entity_poly.pdbx_strand_id
1 'polypeptide(L)'
;MKDFLKARLGEKLGITRIGIPKEVYFEAKLRAVEGEVAVFEDEKGQLFAIGIDKIIMIGPPERGLEEERQKLGFAPKKDFGK
;
A
#
# COMPACT_ATOMS: atom_id res chain seq x y z
N MET A 1 2.83 8.96 -10.62
CA MET A 1 2.42 7.59 -10.23
C MET A 1 3.49 6.56 -10.59
N LYS A 2 3.95 6.50 -11.84
CA LYS A 2 5.00 5.57 -12.27
C LYS A 2 6.28 5.61 -11.42
N ASP A 3 6.85 6.78 -11.20
CA ASP A 3 8.07 6.93 -10.39
C ASP A 3 7.86 6.53 -8.92
N PHE A 4 6.66 6.82 -8.41
CA PHE A 4 6.26 6.41 -7.07
C PHE A 4 6.22 4.87 -6.94
N LEU A 5 5.62 4.17 -7.91
CA LEU A 5 5.60 2.71 -7.92
C LEU A 5 7.01 2.13 -8.05
N LYS A 6 7.85 2.71 -8.94
CA LYS A 6 9.25 2.30 -9.07
C LYS A 6 10.04 2.43 -7.76
N ALA A 7 9.77 3.46 -6.97
CA ALA A 7 10.42 3.66 -5.67
C ALA A 7 9.99 2.64 -4.60
N ARG A 8 8.91 1.87 -4.84
CA ARG A 8 8.33 0.88 -3.91
C ARG A 8 8.38 -0.55 -4.44
N LEU A 9 9.24 -0.82 -5.42
CA LEU A 9 9.47 -2.18 -5.91
C LEU A 9 9.86 -3.10 -4.74
N GLY A 10 9.18 -4.24 -4.63
CA GLY A 10 9.35 -5.20 -3.56
C GLY A 10 8.44 -4.98 -2.34
N GLU A 11 7.68 -3.89 -2.26
CA GLU A 11 6.77 -3.61 -1.14
C GLU A 11 5.38 -4.19 -1.37
N LYS A 12 4.69 -4.57 -0.29
CA LYS A 12 3.25 -4.92 -0.30
C LYS A 12 2.46 -3.62 -0.32
N LEU A 13 1.57 -3.45 -1.29
CA LEU A 13 0.78 -2.25 -1.48
C LEU A 13 -0.71 -2.59 -1.46
N GLY A 14 -1.51 -1.78 -0.78
CA GLY A 14 -2.97 -1.76 -0.87
C GLY A 14 -3.41 -0.99 -2.11
N ILE A 15 -4.13 -1.66 -3.01
CA ILE A 15 -4.47 -1.16 -4.34
C ILE A 15 -5.96 -1.37 -4.59
N THR A 16 -6.62 -0.33 -5.11
CA THR A 16 -7.95 -0.42 -5.71
C THR A 16 -7.86 -0.18 -7.20
N ARG A 17 -8.65 -0.95 -7.96
CA ARG A 17 -8.73 -0.83 -9.41
C ARG A 17 -10.01 -0.12 -9.85
N ILE A 18 -9.89 0.90 -10.68
CA ILE A 18 -11.06 1.56 -11.30
C ILE A 18 -11.51 0.87 -12.60
N GLY A 19 -12.81 0.97 -12.91
CA GLY A 19 -13.39 0.47 -14.16
C GLY A 19 -13.79 -1.00 -14.17
N ILE A 20 -13.90 -1.65 -13.00
CA ILE A 20 -14.50 -2.97 -12.83
C ILE A 20 -15.87 -2.80 -12.13
N PRO A 21 -16.91 -3.61 -12.47
CA PRO A 21 -18.25 -3.48 -11.88
C PRO A 21 -18.31 -3.59 -10.35
N LYS A 22 -17.26 -4.16 -9.74
CA LYS A 22 -17.03 -4.18 -8.30
C LYS A 22 -15.67 -3.55 -8.05
N GLU A 23 -15.60 -2.59 -7.14
CA GLU A 23 -14.34 -2.11 -6.59
C GLU A 23 -13.65 -3.30 -5.91
N VAL A 24 -12.49 -3.68 -6.43
CA VAL A 24 -11.73 -4.78 -5.84
C VAL A 24 -10.49 -4.19 -5.19
N TYR A 25 -10.44 -4.31 -3.87
CA TYR A 25 -9.28 -4.02 -3.04
C TYR A 25 -8.36 -5.24 -3.00
N PHE A 26 -7.07 -5.02 -3.19
CA PHE A 26 -6.05 -6.05 -3.08
C PHE A 26 -4.86 -5.54 -2.29
N GLU A 27 -4.26 -6.43 -1.51
CA GLU A 27 -2.91 -6.22 -1.00
C GLU A 27 -1.96 -7.17 -1.73
N ALA A 28 -1.02 -6.61 -2.48
CA ALA A 28 -0.12 -7.41 -3.29
C ALA A 28 1.27 -6.78 -3.35
N LYS A 29 2.29 -7.62 -3.54
CA LYS A 29 3.67 -7.19 -3.64
C LYS A 29 3.95 -6.64 -5.03
N LEU A 30 4.41 -5.39 -5.13
CA LEU A 30 4.82 -4.82 -6.41
C LEU A 30 6.13 -5.47 -6.86
N ARG A 31 6.11 -6.21 -7.97
CA ARG A 31 7.27 -6.92 -8.52
C ARG A 31 8.01 -6.12 -9.58
N ALA A 32 7.27 -5.46 -10.48
CA ALA A 32 7.85 -4.72 -11.59
C ALA A 32 6.96 -3.56 -12.03
N VAL A 33 7.57 -2.58 -12.72
CA VAL A 33 6.87 -1.50 -13.43
C VAL A 33 7.45 -1.43 -14.83
N GLU A 34 6.70 -1.96 -15.79
CA GLU A 34 7.10 -2.12 -17.19
C GLU A 34 6.25 -1.19 -18.06
N GLY A 35 6.87 -0.14 -18.63
CA GLY A 35 6.13 0.86 -19.40
C GLY A 35 5.03 1.52 -18.56
N GLU A 36 3.77 1.37 -18.99
CA GLU A 36 2.57 1.92 -18.32
C GLU A 36 1.79 0.88 -17.49
N VAL A 37 2.46 -0.22 -17.12
CA VAL A 37 1.85 -1.34 -16.40
C VAL A 37 2.66 -1.65 -15.14
N ALA A 38 1.96 -1.94 -14.04
CA ALA A 38 2.54 -2.44 -12.81
C ALA A 38 2.18 -3.92 -12.63
N VAL A 39 3.19 -4.72 -12.27
CA VAL A 39 3.06 -6.17 -12.04
C VAL A 39 3.09 -6.43 -10.55
N PHE A 40 2.09 -7.13 -10.05
CA PHE A 40 1.91 -7.47 -8.65
C PHE A 40 1.90 -8.98 -8.45
N GLU A 41 2.29 -9.41 -7.26
CA GLU A 41 2.22 -10.79 -6.79
C GLU A 41 1.30 -10.86 -5.57
N ASP A 42 0.29 -11.73 -5.63
CA ASP A 42 -0.61 -11.97 -4.49
C ASP A 42 0.01 -12.90 -3.42
N GLU A 43 -0.71 -13.15 -2.34
CA GLU A 43 -0.25 -14.03 -1.25
C GLU A 43 -0.12 -15.50 -1.66
N LYS A 44 -0.71 -15.90 -2.79
CA LYS A 44 -0.60 -17.24 -3.38
C LYS A 44 0.55 -17.33 -4.37
N GLY A 45 1.32 -16.27 -4.56
CA GLY A 45 2.42 -16.20 -5.54
C GLY A 45 1.94 -16.02 -6.98
N GLN A 46 0.67 -15.69 -7.21
CA GLN A 46 0.13 -15.47 -8.55
C GLN A 46 0.46 -14.05 -9.02
N LEU A 47 0.95 -13.95 -10.26
CA LEU A 47 1.28 -12.67 -10.88
C LEU A 47 0.07 -12.11 -11.63
N PHE A 48 -0.16 -10.82 -11.47
CA PHE A 48 -1.16 -10.09 -12.25
C PHE A 48 -0.68 -8.68 -12.57
N ALA A 49 -1.21 -8.13 -13.67
CA ALA A 49 -0.78 -6.84 -14.21
C ALA A 49 -1.94 -5.85 -14.21
N ILE A 50 -1.66 -4.61 -13.81
CA ILE A 50 -2.64 -3.51 -13.80
C ILE A 50 -2.03 -2.30 -14.51
N GLY A 51 -2.77 -1.72 -15.44
CA GLY A 51 -2.41 -0.44 -16.06
C GLY A 51 -2.33 0.65 -14.99
N ILE A 52 -1.27 1.46 -15.02
CA ILE A 52 -1.02 2.49 -14.01
C ILE A 52 -2.18 3.50 -13.94
N ASP A 53 -2.84 3.77 -15.06
CA ASP A 53 -4.02 4.63 -15.15
C ASP A 53 -5.24 4.08 -14.38
N LYS A 54 -5.23 2.78 -14.05
CA LYS A 54 -6.31 2.10 -13.32
C LYS A 54 -6.03 1.93 -11.84
N ILE A 55 -4.87 2.35 -11.35
CA ILE A 55 -4.42 2.16 -9.97
C ILE A 55 -4.82 3.37 -9.13
N ILE A 56 -5.64 3.11 -8.12
CA ILE A 56 -5.82 4.00 -6.97
C ILE A 56 -5.12 3.34 -5.78
N MET A 57 -4.22 4.06 -5.14
CA MET A 57 -3.55 3.57 -3.95
C MET A 57 -4.40 3.80 -2.70
N ILE A 58 -4.36 2.84 -1.78
CA ILE A 58 -4.96 2.96 -0.46
C ILE A 58 -3.85 2.92 0.58
N GLY A 59 -3.94 3.84 1.54
CA GLY A 59 -2.97 4.03 2.60
C GLY A 59 -2.13 5.30 2.41
N PRO A 60 -1.47 5.77 3.49
CA PRO A 60 -0.72 7.00 3.45
C PRO A 60 0.44 6.91 2.40
N PRO A 61 0.67 7.98 1.63
CA PRO A 61 1.79 8.05 0.68
C PRO A 61 3.16 8.09 1.38
N GLU A 62 3.18 8.26 2.71
CA GLU A 62 4.38 8.41 3.51
C GLU A 62 4.66 7.12 4.29
N ARG A 63 5.84 6.54 4.03
CA ARG A 63 6.44 5.51 4.89
C ARG A 63 6.57 6.10 6.31
N GLY A 64 5.95 5.46 7.31
CA GLY A 64 6.26 5.72 8.72
C GLY A 64 5.11 6.16 9.62
N LEU A 65 3.98 6.63 9.09
CA LEU A 65 2.87 7.09 9.96
C LEU A 65 2.11 5.96 10.65
N GLU A 66 2.13 4.73 10.13
CA GLU A 66 1.51 3.58 10.79
C GLU A 66 2.38 3.03 11.95
N GLU A 67 3.71 3.04 11.79
CA GLU A 67 4.65 2.70 12.87
C GLU A 67 4.71 3.78 13.96
N GLU A 68 4.61 5.07 13.61
CA GLU A 68 4.50 6.15 14.60
C GLU A 68 3.15 6.14 15.32
N ARG A 69 2.04 5.84 14.63
CA ARG A 69 0.72 5.74 15.27
C ARG A 69 0.60 4.56 16.23
N GLN A 70 1.26 3.43 15.96
CA GLN A 70 1.30 2.31 16.93
C GLN A 70 2.13 2.64 18.18
N LYS A 71 3.17 3.48 18.09
CA LYS A 71 3.96 3.91 19.27
C LYS A 71 3.25 4.91 20.18
N LEU A 72 2.24 5.62 19.68
CA LEU A 72 1.47 6.60 20.46
C LEU A 72 0.28 5.97 21.23
N GLY A 73 0.16 4.64 21.24
CA GLY A 73 -0.85 3.92 21.99
C GLY A 73 -0.49 3.78 23.48
N PHE A 74 -1.07 4.67 24.31
CA PHE A 74 -1.26 4.50 25.75
C PHE A 74 0.01 4.48 26.63
N ALA A 75 0.56 5.66 26.91
CA ALA A 75 1.19 5.89 28.21
C ALA A 75 0.08 6.25 29.21
N PRO A 76 -0.27 5.41 30.20
CA PRO A 76 -1.12 5.87 31.29
C PRO A 76 -0.36 7.02 31.97
N LYS A 77 -0.96 8.21 32.02
CA LYS A 77 -0.49 9.26 32.92
C LYS A 77 -0.52 8.66 34.32
N LYS A 78 0.64 8.31 34.86
CA LYS A 78 0.79 8.13 36.30
C LYS A 78 0.56 9.50 36.91
N ASP A 79 -0.67 9.70 37.39
CA ASP A 79 -1.01 10.78 38.30
C ASP A 79 -0.20 10.55 39.59
N PHE A 80 0.87 11.33 39.74
CA PHE A 80 1.64 11.42 40.97
C PHE A 80 1.27 12.74 41.62
N GLY A 81 0.59 12.67 42.77
CA GLY A 81 0.36 13.79 43.68
C GLY A 81 -1.12 13.92 44.05
N LYS A 82 -1.51 14.08 45.32
CA LYS A 82 -0.77 14.36 46.55
C LYS A 82 -1.72 14.11 47.72
#